data_AF-A0A941GQZ1-F1
#
_entry.id   AF-A0A941GQZ1-F1
#
_cell.length_a   1.000
_cell.length_b   1.000
_cell.length_c   1.000
_cell.angle_alpha   90.00
_cell.angle_beta   90.00
_cell.angle_gamma   90.00
#
_symmetry.space_group_name_H-M   'P 1'
#
loop_
_entity.id
_entity.type
_entity.pdbx_description
1 polymer ?
#
loop_
_entity_poly.entity_id
_entity_poly.type
_entity_poly.pdbx_seq_one_letter_code
_entity_poly.pdbx_strand_id
1 'polypeptide(L)'
;MSNNDHQPRTGDLVLGGDQTPPVNGAVLGGIEGVKHRLANPSEEVKLKTLYEALKYKQVGESLLYQILCQETGKIQQLAYYLLRYQLLAQHQQEEKAILARYEQERKKWFSSPNAAKLKLQKELTHIWQNYEKNKFKLNKHYPNFELIEPLDFSKLHYLLATEKWKEADRETYKLILKLANREDLGYLYIYDVDRIESKTELPLIDQLWLKYSKKRFGFSVQKKIYQKISGSLDGEDYNLAIKKKFGEAVGWRVNDYWLNCQEIHYDISAPEGHLPSLLFQSQRRSYTVMSVYGNAYVYFKLLSMIKF
;
A
#
# COMPACT_ATOMS: atom_id res chain seq x y z
N MET A 1 -1.29 -8.51 24.87
CA MET A 1 -1.00 -7.31 25.70
C MET A 1 -1.94 -6.21 25.23
N SER A 2 -2.83 -5.73 26.10
CA SER A 2 -3.82 -4.69 25.78
C SER A 2 -3.11 -3.39 25.38
N ASN A 3 -3.36 -2.92 24.15
CA ASN A 3 -2.73 -1.72 23.62
C ASN A 3 -3.49 -0.49 24.14
N ASN A 4 -2.86 0.30 25.02
CA ASN A 4 -3.41 1.51 25.65
C ASN A 4 -3.49 2.72 24.67
N ASP A 5 -3.75 2.50 23.38
CA ASP A 5 -3.72 3.54 22.35
C ASP A 5 -4.93 4.50 22.38
N HIS A 6 -5.88 4.29 23.30
CA HIS A 6 -7.05 5.15 23.49
C HIS A 6 -6.91 6.18 24.63
N GLN A 7 -5.84 6.10 25.44
CA GLN A 7 -5.66 7.01 26.57
C GLN A 7 -4.92 8.29 26.17
N PRO A 8 -5.26 9.45 26.79
CA PRO A 8 -4.52 10.69 26.57
C PRO A 8 -3.03 10.54 26.93
N ARG A 9 -2.14 11.11 26.12
CA ARG A 9 -0.68 11.10 26.35
C ARG A 9 -0.19 12.43 26.92
N THR A 10 1.01 12.41 27.51
CA THR A 10 1.72 13.59 28.02
C THR A 10 1.98 14.58 26.89
N GLY A 11 1.08 15.56 26.70
CA GLY A 11 1.11 16.53 25.61
C GLY A 11 -0.20 16.62 24.81
N ASP A 12 -1.24 15.91 25.20
CA ASP A 12 -2.57 16.06 24.61
C ASP A 12 -3.23 17.35 25.12
N LEU A 13 -3.54 18.27 24.21
CA LEU A 13 -4.27 19.49 24.50
C LEU A 13 -5.71 19.15 24.89
N VAL A 14 -6.01 19.40 26.17
CA VAL A 14 -7.35 19.40 26.73
C VAL A 14 -8.04 20.69 26.29
N LEU A 15 -9.17 20.58 25.59
CA LEU A 15 -9.95 21.73 25.16
C LEU A 15 -10.52 22.46 26.38
N GLY A 16 -9.93 23.61 26.72
CA GLY A 16 -10.55 24.62 27.58
C GLY A 16 -11.02 25.79 26.72
N GLY A 17 -12.32 26.07 26.74
CA GLY A 17 -12.85 27.35 26.27
C GLY A 17 -13.07 28.31 27.44
N ASP A 18 -13.28 29.60 27.17
CA ASP A 18 -13.55 30.66 28.18
C ASP A 18 -14.89 30.49 28.94
N GLN A 19 -15.55 29.34 28.79
CA GLN A 19 -16.66 28.92 29.63
C GLN A 19 -16.23 27.69 30.40
N THR A 20 -16.34 27.76 31.74
CA THR A 20 -16.16 26.60 32.61
C THR A 20 -17.01 25.44 32.08
N PRO A 21 -16.41 24.28 31.76
CA PRO A 21 -17.15 23.13 31.29
C PRO A 21 -18.26 22.79 32.29
N PRO A 22 -19.44 22.34 31.84
CA PRO A 22 -20.44 21.79 32.76
C PRO A 22 -19.76 20.72 33.63
N VAL A 23 -20.17 20.60 34.90
CA VAL A 23 -19.52 19.75 35.91
C VAL A 23 -19.40 18.26 35.48
N ASN A 24 -20.15 17.86 34.45
CA ASN A 24 -20.15 16.53 33.82
C ASN A 24 -19.70 16.52 32.34
N GLY A 25 -19.05 17.59 31.84
CA GLY A 25 -18.56 17.68 30.47
C GLY A 25 -17.31 16.83 30.28
N ALA A 26 -17.41 15.76 29.50
CA ALA A 26 -16.26 14.90 29.19
C ALA A 26 -15.24 15.65 28.31
N VAL A 27 -14.01 15.78 28.81
CA VAL A 27 -12.86 16.25 28.03
C VAL A 27 -12.42 15.13 27.09
N LEU A 28 -12.68 15.28 25.80
CA LEU A 28 -12.21 14.34 24.77
C LEU A 28 -10.70 14.52 24.54
N GLY A 29 -9.87 13.94 25.41
CA GLY A 29 -8.43 13.78 25.18
C GLY A 29 -8.14 12.57 24.29
N GLY A 30 -6.85 12.33 23.99
CA GLY A 30 -6.44 11.15 23.21
C GLY A 30 -6.89 11.20 21.74
N ILE A 31 -6.95 10.01 21.12
CA ILE A 31 -7.31 9.86 19.70
C ILE A 31 -8.73 10.34 19.38
N GLU A 32 -9.66 10.30 20.34
CA GLU A 32 -11.02 10.82 20.15
C GLU A 32 -11.04 12.36 20.08
N GLY A 33 -10.18 13.04 20.85
CA GLY A 33 -9.94 14.47 20.71
C GLY A 33 -9.38 14.85 19.34
N VAL A 34 -8.44 14.03 18.83
CA VAL A 34 -7.88 14.20 17.47
C VAL A 34 -8.97 14.04 16.41
N LYS A 35 -9.79 12.97 16.47
CA LYS A 35 -10.92 12.76 15.54
C LYS A 35 -11.92 13.92 15.58
N HIS A 36 -12.28 14.39 16.77
CA HIS A 36 -13.20 15.50 16.94
C HIS A 36 -12.66 16.80 16.28
N ARG A 37 -11.38 17.12 16.48
CA ARG A 37 -10.75 18.29 15.84
C ARG A 37 -10.63 18.13 14.31
N LEU A 38 -10.40 16.92 13.82
CA LEU A 38 -10.35 16.64 12.37
C LEU A 38 -11.72 16.73 11.68
N ALA A 39 -12.82 16.62 12.42
CA ALA A 39 -14.17 16.89 11.90
C ALA A 39 -14.46 18.39 11.73
N ASN A 40 -13.60 19.28 12.24
CA ASN A 40 -13.76 20.72 12.09
C ASN A 40 -13.64 21.13 10.61
N PRO A 41 -14.53 21.98 10.07
CA PRO A 41 -14.48 22.39 8.66
C PRO A 41 -13.25 23.23 8.29
N SER A 42 -12.54 23.82 9.26
CA SER A 42 -11.35 24.63 9.01
C SER A 42 -10.17 23.78 8.53
N GLU A 43 -9.69 24.06 7.31
CA GLU A 43 -8.49 23.45 6.72
C GLU A 43 -7.28 23.62 7.65
N GLU A 44 -7.11 24.78 8.28
CA GLU A 44 -5.99 25.07 9.18
C GLU A 44 -6.01 24.17 10.43
N VAL A 45 -7.19 23.98 11.03
CA VAL A 45 -7.37 23.11 12.20
C VAL A 45 -7.07 21.67 11.84
N LYS A 46 -7.56 21.19 10.68
CA LYS A 46 -7.28 19.83 10.19
C LYS A 46 -5.78 19.61 9.95
N LEU A 47 -5.11 20.55 9.28
CA LEU A 47 -3.67 20.46 8.98
C LEU A 47 -2.81 20.40 10.25
N LYS A 48 -3.09 21.25 11.24
CA LYS A 48 -2.37 21.22 12.54
C LYS A 48 -2.60 19.92 13.30
N THR A 49 -3.83 19.39 13.25
CA THR A 49 -4.22 18.19 13.99
C THR A 49 -3.65 16.90 13.37
N LEU A 50 -3.41 16.86 12.06
CA LEU A 50 -2.94 15.66 11.35
C LEU A 50 -1.64 15.06 11.91
N TYR A 51 -0.69 15.90 12.34
CA TYR A 51 0.56 15.43 12.95
C TYR A 51 0.36 14.68 14.27
N GLU A 52 -0.72 14.98 15.00
CA GLU A 52 -1.01 14.33 16.28
C GLU A 52 -1.46 12.87 16.09
N ALA A 53 -2.05 12.54 14.93
CA ALA A 53 -2.43 11.17 14.61
C ALA A 53 -1.22 10.22 14.69
N LEU A 54 -0.02 10.68 14.29
CA LEU A 54 1.22 9.90 14.37
C LEU A 54 1.53 9.38 15.79
N LYS A 55 1.09 10.09 16.82
CA LYS A 55 1.29 9.66 18.22
C LYS A 55 0.60 8.32 18.46
N TYR A 56 -0.56 8.06 17.87
CA TYR A 56 -1.42 6.93 18.19
C TYR A 56 -1.17 5.65 17.35
N LYS A 57 0.05 5.47 16.83
CA LYS A 57 0.51 4.24 16.15
C LYS A 57 -0.51 3.73 15.11
N GLN A 58 -0.91 2.46 15.17
CA GLN A 58 -1.82 1.80 14.23
C GLN A 58 -3.19 2.51 14.12
N VAL A 59 -3.72 3.01 15.25
CA VAL A 59 -5.01 3.73 15.25
C VAL A 59 -4.87 5.08 14.56
N GLY A 60 -3.75 5.77 14.80
CA GLY A 60 -3.37 6.99 14.11
C GLY A 60 -3.14 6.81 12.62
N GLU A 61 -2.44 5.74 12.24
CA GLU A 61 -2.18 5.36 10.86
C GLU A 61 -3.49 5.06 10.12
N SER A 62 -4.39 4.28 10.74
CA SER A 62 -5.74 4.01 10.21
C SER A 62 -6.53 5.30 9.99
N LEU A 63 -6.41 6.25 10.91
CA LEU A 63 -7.05 7.57 10.79
C LEU A 63 -6.45 8.38 9.63
N LEU A 64 -5.12 8.37 9.46
CA LEU A 64 -4.46 9.02 8.31
C LEU A 64 -4.87 8.38 6.98
N TYR A 65 -4.97 7.05 6.90
CA TYR A 65 -5.52 6.34 5.74
C TYR A 65 -6.95 6.76 5.44
N GLN A 66 -7.80 6.84 6.47
CA GLN A 66 -9.17 7.28 6.33
C GLN A 66 -9.25 8.70 5.76
N ILE A 67 -8.46 9.63 6.31
CA ILE A 67 -8.41 11.03 5.86
C ILE A 67 -7.95 11.10 4.41
N LEU A 68 -6.90 10.37 4.05
CA LEU A 68 -6.41 10.32 2.68
C LEU A 68 -7.48 9.84 1.70
N CYS A 69 -8.33 8.89 2.12
CA CYS A 69 -9.45 8.41 1.34
C CYS A 69 -10.68 9.32 1.31
N GLN A 70 -10.81 10.28 2.26
CA GLN A 70 -12.01 11.09 2.45
C GLN A 70 -11.84 12.54 2.02
N GLU A 71 -10.67 13.13 2.28
CA GLU A 71 -10.34 14.51 1.98
C GLU A 71 -9.63 14.63 0.62
N THR A 72 -9.52 15.85 0.11
CA THR A 72 -8.78 16.19 -1.12
C THR A 72 -7.85 17.37 -0.86
N GLY A 73 -6.94 17.67 -1.80
CA GLY A 73 -6.06 18.82 -1.69
C GLY A 73 -5.04 18.70 -0.55
N LYS A 74 -4.77 19.80 0.16
CA LYS A 74 -3.66 19.89 1.13
C LYS A 74 -3.77 18.92 2.30
N ILE A 75 -4.98 18.65 2.77
CA ILE A 75 -5.22 17.73 3.90
C ILE A 75 -4.88 16.29 3.49
N GLN A 76 -5.33 15.87 2.30
CA GLN A 76 -4.97 14.58 1.71
C GLN A 76 -3.45 14.47 1.50
N GLN A 77 -2.84 15.54 0.98
CA GLN A 77 -1.40 15.61 0.72
C GLN A 77 -0.57 15.50 2.00
N LEU A 78 -0.98 16.20 3.07
CA LEU A 78 -0.30 16.11 4.36
C LEU A 78 -0.46 14.71 4.98
N ALA A 79 -1.66 14.12 4.95
CA ALA A 79 -1.87 12.76 5.41
C ALA A 79 -0.95 11.75 4.68
N TYR A 80 -0.79 11.93 3.36
CA TYR A 80 0.15 11.16 2.54
C TYR A 80 1.60 11.30 3.02
N TYR A 81 2.08 12.53 3.21
CA TYR A 81 3.46 12.77 3.67
C TYR A 81 3.73 12.12 5.04
N LEU A 82 2.76 12.18 5.94
CA LEU A 82 2.88 11.60 7.29
C LEU A 82 2.99 10.07 7.26
N LEU A 83 2.13 9.40 6.48
CA LEU A 83 2.19 7.95 6.27
C LEU A 83 3.52 7.52 5.64
N ARG A 84 3.96 8.28 4.62
CA ARG A 84 5.22 8.01 3.93
C ARG A 84 6.43 8.18 4.85
N TYR A 85 6.43 9.22 5.68
CA TYR A 85 7.50 9.45 6.65
C TYR A 85 7.57 8.32 7.69
N GLN A 86 6.43 7.80 8.16
CA GLN A 86 6.40 6.64 9.06
C GLN A 86 6.98 5.39 8.41
N LEU A 87 6.61 5.09 7.16
CA LEU A 87 7.14 3.94 6.43
C LEU A 87 8.68 4.03 6.30
N LEU A 88 9.20 5.21 5.95
CA LEU A 88 10.64 5.44 5.84
C LEU A 88 11.35 5.26 7.19
N ALA A 89 10.76 5.78 8.28
CA ALA A 89 11.31 5.62 9.62
C ALA A 89 11.32 4.14 10.06
N GLN A 90 10.29 3.36 9.73
CA GLN A 90 10.25 1.92 10.00
C GLN A 90 11.39 1.19 9.28
N HIS A 91 11.60 1.45 7.98
CA HIS A 91 12.68 0.83 7.23
C HIS A 91 14.07 1.19 7.78
N GLN A 92 14.29 2.43 8.21
CA GLN A 92 15.54 2.81 8.89
C GLN A 92 15.74 2.10 10.23
N GLN A 93 14.67 1.85 10.97
CA GLN A 93 14.72 1.12 12.24
C GLN A 93 15.04 -0.36 12.02
N GLU A 94 14.46 -0.99 10.99
CA GLU A 94 14.77 -2.35 10.58
C GLU A 94 16.25 -2.49 10.17
N GLU A 95 16.79 -1.54 9.40
CA GLU A 95 18.21 -1.51 9.03
C GLU A 95 19.12 -1.45 10.26
N LYS A 96 18.83 -0.54 11.21
CA LYS A 96 19.56 -0.43 12.47
C LYS A 96 19.53 -1.74 13.27
N ALA A 97 18.40 -2.44 13.28
CA ALA A 97 18.27 -3.73 13.96
C ALA A 97 19.14 -4.82 13.31
N ILE A 98 19.21 -4.85 11.98
CA ILE A 98 20.08 -5.79 11.24
C ILE A 98 21.56 -5.51 11.54
N LEU A 99 21.97 -4.24 11.55
CA LEU A 99 23.35 -3.84 11.88
C LEU A 99 23.71 -4.17 13.34
N ALA A 100 22.81 -3.90 14.29
CA ALA A 100 23.03 -4.26 15.69
C ALA A 100 23.19 -5.78 15.88
N ARG A 101 22.38 -6.58 15.17
CA ARG A 101 22.50 -8.05 15.16
C ARG A 101 23.84 -8.49 14.56
N TYR A 102 24.24 -7.89 13.44
CA TYR A 102 25.54 -8.15 12.82
C TYR A 102 26.69 -7.89 13.80
N GLU A 103 26.66 -6.77 14.52
CA GLU A 103 27.68 -6.43 15.52
C GLU A 103 27.71 -7.41 16.70
N GLN A 104 26.55 -7.85 17.20
CA GLN A 104 26.48 -8.88 18.24
C GLN A 104 27.13 -10.19 17.79
N GLU A 105 26.76 -10.69 16.61
CA GLU A 105 27.32 -11.94 16.09
C GLU A 105 28.82 -11.79 15.76
N ARG A 106 29.23 -10.61 15.28
CA ARG A 106 30.64 -10.29 15.03
C ARG A 106 31.45 -10.31 16.32
N LYS A 107 30.93 -9.75 17.42
CA LYS A 107 31.57 -9.82 18.75
C LYS A 107 31.73 -11.26 19.24
N LYS A 108 30.70 -12.11 19.08
CA LYS A 108 30.77 -13.54 19.42
C LYS A 108 31.81 -14.29 18.60
N TRP A 109 31.97 -13.95 17.32
CA TRP A 109 32.96 -14.55 16.45
C TRP A 109 34.40 -14.29 16.94
N PHE A 110 34.70 -13.08 17.39
CA PHE A 110 36.02 -12.74 17.95
C PHE A 110 36.32 -13.46 19.26
N SER A 111 35.30 -13.85 20.03
CA SER A 111 35.45 -14.54 21.33
C SER A 111 35.34 -16.07 21.27
N SER A 112 35.15 -16.67 20.08
CA SER A 112 34.86 -18.11 19.93
C SER A 112 36.08 -18.96 19.52
N PRO A 113 36.19 -20.22 19.97
CA PRO A 113 37.22 -21.16 19.52
C PRO A 113 37.01 -21.61 18.07
N ASN A 114 38.06 -22.08 17.39
CA ASN A 114 38.12 -22.25 15.92
C ASN A 114 37.00 -23.12 15.32
N ALA A 115 36.50 -24.15 16.01
CA ALA A 115 35.40 -25.00 15.50
C ALA A 115 34.05 -24.27 15.40
N ALA A 116 33.79 -23.25 16.25
CA ALA A 116 32.57 -22.45 16.22
C ALA A 116 32.64 -21.29 15.20
N LYS A 117 33.84 -20.87 14.80
CA LYS A 117 34.06 -19.76 13.86
C LYS A 117 33.48 -20.03 12.47
N LEU A 118 33.53 -21.28 11.98
CA LEU A 118 33.02 -21.63 10.65
C LEU A 118 31.48 -21.52 10.57
N LYS A 119 30.78 -21.88 11.65
CA LYS A 119 29.32 -21.72 11.75
C LYS A 119 28.94 -20.24 11.82
N LEU A 120 29.60 -19.48 12.68
CA LEU A 120 29.39 -18.03 12.82
C LEU A 120 29.74 -17.26 11.53
N GLN A 121 30.73 -17.72 10.76
CA GLN A 121 31.09 -17.12 9.47
C GLN A 121 29.97 -17.24 8.43
N LYS A 122 29.29 -18.40 8.37
CA LYS A 122 28.11 -18.57 7.50
C LYS A 122 26.96 -17.65 7.93
N GLU A 123 26.71 -17.55 9.24
CA GLU A 123 25.66 -16.68 9.79
C GLU A 123 25.93 -15.19 9.53
N LEU A 124 27.18 -14.73 9.72
CA LEU A 124 27.59 -13.36 9.41
C LEU A 124 27.46 -13.03 7.92
N THR A 125 27.79 -13.99 7.05
CA THR A 125 27.65 -13.83 5.59
C THR A 125 26.18 -13.66 5.21
N HIS A 126 25.29 -14.46 5.80
CA HIS A 126 23.85 -14.36 5.54
C HIS A 126 23.27 -13.02 6.06
N ILE A 127 23.68 -12.55 7.24
CA ILE A 127 23.26 -11.25 7.79
C ILE A 127 23.72 -10.11 6.85
N TRP A 128 24.97 -10.17 6.38
CA TRP A 128 25.52 -9.16 5.48
C TRP A 128 24.83 -9.13 4.11
N GLN A 129 24.58 -10.30 3.51
CA GLN A 129 23.83 -10.41 2.26
C GLN A 129 22.40 -9.85 2.39
N ASN A 130 21.75 -10.09 3.53
CA ASN A 130 20.43 -9.52 3.81
C ASN A 130 20.49 -7.99 3.95
N TYR A 131 21.50 -7.47 4.65
CA TYR A 131 21.73 -6.03 4.77
C TYR A 131 21.95 -5.37 3.40
N GLU A 132 22.87 -5.91 2.58
CA GLU A 132 23.15 -5.39 1.23
C GLU A 132 21.92 -5.44 0.32
N LYS A 133 21.13 -6.52 0.38
CA LYS A 133 19.87 -6.64 -0.35
C LYS A 133 18.85 -5.58 0.08
N ASN A 134 18.72 -5.32 1.38
CA ASN A 134 17.77 -4.32 1.90
C ASN A 134 18.23 -2.88 1.62
N LYS A 135 19.52 -2.59 1.77
CA LYS A 135 20.11 -1.31 1.41
C LYS A 135 19.97 -1.02 -0.09
N PHE A 136 20.21 -2.02 -0.94
CA PHE A 136 19.97 -1.92 -2.37
C PHE A 136 18.50 -1.68 -2.71
N LYS A 137 17.56 -2.38 -2.05
CA LYS A 137 16.12 -2.12 -2.21
C LYS A 137 15.76 -0.68 -1.84
N LEU A 138 16.24 -0.18 -0.69
CA LEU A 138 15.94 1.18 -0.22
C LEU A 138 16.48 2.24 -1.20
N ASN A 139 17.73 2.10 -1.65
CA ASN A 139 18.34 2.99 -2.65
C ASN A 139 17.68 2.91 -4.03
N LYS A 140 17.19 1.73 -4.43
CA LYS A 140 16.45 1.53 -5.70
C LYS A 140 15.05 2.17 -5.65
N HIS A 141 14.39 2.13 -4.50
CA HIS A 141 13.04 2.67 -4.33
C HIS A 141 12.97 4.15 -4.02
N TYR A 142 14.02 4.71 -3.41
CA TYR A 142 14.09 6.12 -3.04
C TYR A 142 15.47 6.72 -3.40
N PRO A 143 15.85 6.71 -4.69
CA PRO A 143 17.09 7.36 -5.11
C PRO A 143 16.91 8.88 -4.97
N ASN A 144 17.74 9.51 -4.14
CA ASN A 144 17.65 10.91 -3.71
C ASN A 144 16.38 11.26 -2.89
N PHE A 145 16.62 11.63 -1.63
CA PHE A 145 15.64 12.08 -0.64
C PHE A 145 15.00 13.45 -0.99
N GLU A 146 15.27 14.01 -2.17
CA GLU A 146 14.57 15.19 -2.65
C GLU A 146 13.10 14.85 -2.90
N LEU A 147 12.22 15.72 -2.41
CA LEU A 147 10.77 15.54 -2.37
C LEU A 147 10.24 14.98 -3.69
N ILE A 148 10.03 13.66 -3.73
CA ILE A 148 9.15 13.05 -4.74
C ILE A 148 7.79 13.72 -4.52
N GLU A 149 7.35 14.50 -5.50
CA GLU A 149 6.03 15.10 -5.48
C GLU A 149 4.99 14.05 -5.08
N PRO A 150 4.13 14.34 -4.10
CA PRO A 150 3.05 13.44 -3.70
C PRO A 150 2.28 12.99 -4.91
N LEU A 151 2.00 11.69 -4.95
CA LEU A 151 1.04 11.19 -5.92
C LEU A 151 -0.32 11.84 -5.61
N ASP A 152 -0.82 12.64 -6.54
CA ASP A 152 -2.14 13.25 -6.41
C ASP A 152 -3.22 12.20 -6.73
N PHE A 153 -3.97 11.81 -5.69
CA PHE A 153 -5.10 10.89 -5.82
C PHE A 153 -6.44 11.61 -6.02
N SER A 154 -6.47 12.94 -5.99
CA SER A 154 -7.71 13.74 -6.08
C SER A 154 -8.50 13.40 -7.34
N LYS A 155 -7.80 13.19 -8.47
CA LYS A 155 -8.43 12.80 -9.72
C LYS A 155 -9.05 11.40 -9.66
N LEU A 156 -8.34 10.40 -9.14
CA LEU A 156 -8.89 9.05 -8.98
C LEU A 156 -10.10 9.08 -8.05
N HIS A 157 -9.99 9.80 -6.93
CA HIS A 157 -11.08 9.99 -5.98
C HIS A 157 -12.32 10.62 -6.65
N TYR A 158 -12.14 11.71 -7.40
CA TYR A 158 -13.24 12.36 -8.14
C TYR A 158 -13.91 11.41 -9.14
N LEU A 159 -13.12 10.66 -9.92
CA LEU A 159 -13.65 9.74 -10.92
C LEU A 159 -14.45 8.59 -10.28
N LEU A 160 -13.94 8.03 -9.18
CA LEU A 160 -14.64 6.99 -8.42
C LEU A 160 -15.90 7.52 -7.73
N ALA A 161 -15.82 8.70 -7.11
CA ALA A 161 -16.96 9.34 -6.43
C ALA A 161 -18.09 9.73 -7.38
N THR A 162 -17.76 10.00 -8.65
CA THR A 162 -18.74 10.31 -9.71
C THR A 162 -19.07 9.11 -10.60
N GLU A 163 -18.72 7.89 -10.16
CA GLU A 163 -19.01 6.63 -10.84
C GLU A 163 -18.50 6.55 -12.29
N LYS A 164 -17.47 7.33 -12.63
CA LYS A 164 -16.76 7.29 -13.91
C LYS A 164 -15.75 6.13 -13.91
N TRP A 165 -16.28 4.91 -13.83
CA TRP A 165 -15.51 3.68 -13.60
C TRP A 165 -14.42 3.42 -14.63
N LYS A 166 -14.70 3.72 -15.91
CA LYS A 166 -13.76 3.54 -17.02
C LYS A 166 -12.57 4.49 -16.92
N GLU A 167 -12.83 5.75 -16.61
CA GLU A 167 -11.83 6.78 -16.40
C GLU A 167 -11.04 6.50 -15.13
N ALA A 168 -11.69 6.04 -14.07
CA ALA A 168 -11.05 5.64 -12.81
C ALA A 168 -10.10 4.45 -13.02
N ASP A 169 -10.47 3.46 -13.83
CA ASP A 169 -9.60 2.34 -14.20
C ASP A 169 -8.36 2.83 -14.97
N ARG A 170 -8.54 3.79 -15.89
CA ARG A 170 -7.42 4.41 -16.63
C ARG A 170 -6.50 5.20 -15.72
N GLU A 171 -7.07 5.98 -14.81
CA GLU A 171 -6.30 6.77 -13.85
C GLU A 171 -5.52 5.87 -12.89
N THR A 172 -6.16 4.80 -12.41
CA THR A 172 -5.51 3.76 -11.59
C THR A 172 -4.29 3.18 -12.31
N TYR A 173 -4.42 2.84 -13.59
CA TYR A 173 -3.30 2.32 -14.37
C TYR A 173 -2.15 3.34 -14.49
N LYS A 174 -2.46 4.62 -14.73
CA LYS A 174 -1.45 5.70 -14.78
C LYS A 174 -0.73 5.87 -13.44
N LEU A 175 -1.45 5.85 -12.33
CA LEU A 175 -0.87 5.95 -10.99
C LEU A 175 0.09 4.77 -10.72
N ILE A 176 -0.27 3.55 -11.12
CA ILE A 176 0.61 2.37 -10.96
C ILE A 176 1.87 2.49 -11.83
N LEU A 177 1.78 3.01 -13.05
CA LEU A 177 2.96 3.30 -13.88
C LEU A 177 3.86 4.35 -13.22
N LYS A 178 3.26 5.39 -12.62
CA LYS A 178 3.97 6.43 -11.88
C LYS A 178 4.68 5.89 -10.63
N LEU A 179 4.05 4.95 -9.91
CA LEU A 179 4.69 4.23 -8.80
C LEU A 179 5.91 3.39 -9.22
N ALA A 180 5.92 2.94 -10.47
CA ALA A 180 7.03 2.18 -11.04
C ALA A 180 8.10 3.03 -11.71
N ASN A 181 7.90 4.35 -11.86
CA ASN A 181 8.67 5.25 -12.75
C ASN A 181 8.67 4.74 -14.20
N ARG A 182 7.48 4.48 -14.74
CA ARG A 182 7.24 3.84 -16.05
C ARG A 182 6.20 4.56 -16.91
N GLU A 183 5.91 5.81 -16.59
CA GLU A 183 4.91 6.63 -17.29
C GLU A 183 5.21 6.70 -18.79
N ASP A 184 6.46 6.97 -19.16
CA ASP A 184 6.89 7.10 -20.56
C ASP A 184 6.86 5.77 -21.32
N LEU A 185 7.06 4.65 -20.62
CA LEU A 185 7.08 3.32 -21.21
C LEU A 185 5.67 2.74 -21.34
N GLY A 186 4.73 3.10 -20.46
CA GLY A 186 3.34 2.70 -20.58
C GLY A 186 3.07 1.21 -20.29
N TYR A 187 4.04 0.47 -19.74
CA TYR A 187 3.90 -0.93 -19.31
C TYR A 187 4.90 -1.27 -18.19
N LEU A 188 4.61 -2.34 -17.43
CA LEU A 188 5.46 -2.86 -16.34
C LEU A 188 6.15 -4.16 -16.73
N TYR A 189 7.39 -4.33 -16.30
CA TYR A 189 8.15 -5.58 -16.22
C TYR A 189 8.11 -6.17 -14.81
N ILE A 190 8.56 -7.43 -14.69
CA ILE A 190 8.53 -8.14 -13.41
C ILE A 190 9.38 -7.50 -12.31
N TYR A 191 10.48 -6.85 -12.67
CA TYR A 191 11.37 -6.13 -11.74
C TYR A 191 10.82 -4.77 -11.29
N ASP A 192 9.76 -4.28 -11.94
CA ASP A 192 9.02 -3.08 -11.53
C ASP A 192 8.04 -3.39 -10.40
N VAL A 193 7.55 -4.63 -10.31
CA VAL A 193 6.64 -5.02 -9.23
C VAL A 193 7.35 -4.89 -7.87
N ASP A 194 8.61 -5.32 -7.80
CA ASP A 194 9.42 -5.15 -6.59
C ASP A 194 9.53 -3.66 -6.23
N ARG A 195 9.60 -2.74 -7.22
CA ARG A 195 9.62 -1.27 -7.04
C ARG A 195 8.30 -0.70 -6.50
N ILE A 196 7.18 -1.33 -6.79
CA ILE A 196 5.87 -0.93 -6.28
C ILE A 196 5.66 -1.46 -4.85
N GLU A 197 6.22 -2.62 -4.51
CA GLU A 197 5.99 -3.29 -3.21
C GLU A 197 6.36 -2.43 -1.99
N SER A 198 7.42 -1.63 -2.07
CA SER A 198 7.85 -0.80 -0.93
C SER A 198 7.15 0.57 -0.86
N LYS A 199 6.06 0.75 -1.60
CA LYS A 199 5.29 2.00 -1.67
C LYS A 199 4.01 1.87 -0.85
N THR A 200 3.71 2.85 -0.02
CA THR A 200 2.45 2.95 0.75
C THR A 200 1.22 3.21 -0.13
N GLU A 201 1.43 3.55 -1.40
CA GLU A 201 0.43 4.11 -2.30
C GLU A 201 -0.51 3.07 -2.92
N LEU A 202 -0.06 1.82 -3.07
CA LEU A 202 -0.90 0.76 -3.66
C LEU A 202 -2.10 0.40 -2.76
N PRO A 203 -1.94 0.26 -1.42
CA PRO A 203 -3.07 0.18 -0.49
C PRO A 203 -4.06 1.35 -0.60
N LEU A 204 -3.60 2.57 -0.89
CA LEU A 204 -4.46 3.76 -1.00
C LEU A 204 -5.40 3.65 -2.21
N ILE A 205 -4.84 3.25 -3.35
CA ILE A 205 -5.59 3.00 -4.57
C ILE A 205 -6.68 1.95 -4.29
N ASP A 206 -6.33 0.85 -3.62
CA ASP A 206 -7.27 -0.20 -3.26
C ASP A 206 -8.41 0.28 -2.35
N GLN A 207 -8.08 1.05 -1.31
CA GLN A 207 -9.07 1.60 -0.38
C GLN A 207 -10.06 2.54 -1.06
N LEU A 208 -9.59 3.37 -2.01
CA LEU A 208 -10.48 4.22 -2.81
C LEU A 208 -11.47 3.38 -3.64
N TRP A 209 -10.99 2.33 -4.31
CA TRP A 209 -11.86 1.39 -5.04
C TRP A 209 -12.88 0.74 -4.12
N LEU A 210 -12.47 0.21 -2.96
CA LEU A 210 -13.36 -0.40 -1.99
C LEU A 210 -14.43 0.57 -1.48
N LYS A 211 -14.05 1.83 -1.17
CA LYS A 211 -14.95 2.85 -0.64
C LYS A 211 -16.10 3.14 -1.60
N TYR A 212 -15.79 3.45 -2.84
CA TYR A 212 -16.78 3.90 -3.82
C TYR A 212 -17.56 2.76 -4.46
N SER A 213 -17.00 1.55 -4.49
CA SER A 213 -17.66 0.37 -5.10
C SER A 213 -18.51 -0.45 -4.12
N LYS A 214 -18.80 0.05 -2.91
CA LYS A 214 -19.44 -0.74 -1.84
C LYS A 214 -18.68 -2.04 -1.56
N LYS A 215 -17.35 -1.97 -1.56
CA LYS A 215 -16.39 -3.08 -1.37
C LYS A 215 -16.44 -4.17 -2.44
N ARG A 216 -17.03 -3.91 -3.62
CA ARG A 216 -17.12 -4.87 -4.73
C ARG A 216 -15.88 -4.91 -5.60
N PHE A 217 -15.18 -3.78 -5.74
CA PHE A 217 -14.02 -3.60 -6.60
C PHE A 217 -12.78 -3.24 -5.78
N GLY A 218 -11.62 -3.57 -6.32
CA GLY A 218 -10.33 -3.41 -5.66
C GLY A 218 -9.41 -4.61 -5.91
N PHE A 219 -8.11 -4.35 -5.85
CA PHE A 219 -7.08 -5.38 -5.93
C PHE A 219 -7.13 -6.35 -4.75
N SER A 220 -7.56 -5.90 -3.57
CA SER A 220 -7.82 -6.77 -2.42
C SER A 220 -8.93 -7.78 -2.68
N VAL A 221 -10.01 -7.34 -3.34
CA VAL A 221 -11.12 -8.20 -3.72
C VAL A 221 -10.64 -9.24 -4.74
N GLN A 222 -9.89 -8.78 -5.74
CA GLN A 222 -9.25 -9.65 -6.73
C GLN A 222 -8.29 -10.66 -6.08
N LYS A 223 -7.47 -10.24 -5.12
CA LYS A 223 -6.57 -11.12 -4.37
C LYS A 223 -7.34 -12.20 -3.61
N LYS A 224 -8.42 -11.85 -2.92
CA LYS A 224 -9.28 -12.82 -2.20
C LYS A 224 -9.90 -13.84 -3.14
N ILE A 225 -10.40 -13.39 -4.30
CA ILE A 225 -10.95 -14.27 -5.33
C ILE A 225 -9.87 -15.20 -5.87
N TYR A 226 -8.68 -14.68 -6.17
CA TYR A 226 -7.55 -15.46 -6.63
C TYR A 226 -7.14 -16.54 -5.63
N GLN A 227 -6.97 -16.19 -4.34
CA GLN A 227 -6.61 -17.12 -3.27
C GLN A 227 -7.65 -18.24 -3.08
N LYS A 228 -8.95 -17.90 -3.19
CA LYS A 228 -10.04 -18.89 -3.13
C LYS A 228 -9.94 -19.91 -4.26
N ILE A 229 -9.50 -19.49 -5.45
CA ILE A 229 -9.37 -20.35 -6.62
C ILE A 229 -8.05 -21.14 -6.59
N SER A 230 -6.96 -20.54 -6.10
CA SER A 230 -5.63 -21.16 -6.09
C SER A 230 -5.37 -22.08 -4.89
N GLY A 231 -6.21 -22.06 -3.86
CA GLY A 231 -6.08 -22.95 -2.70
C GLY A 231 -4.88 -22.62 -1.82
N SER A 232 -4.57 -21.33 -1.65
CA SER A 232 -3.42 -20.79 -0.90
C SER A 232 -2.06 -20.89 -1.59
N LEU A 233 -2.00 -21.23 -2.88
CA LEU A 233 -0.77 -21.09 -3.66
C LEU A 233 -0.50 -19.60 -3.91
N ASP A 234 0.59 -19.09 -3.32
CA ASP A 234 1.09 -17.74 -3.54
C ASP A 234 1.96 -17.71 -4.79
N GLY A 235 1.36 -17.35 -5.94
CA GLY A 235 2.02 -16.69 -7.07
C GLY A 235 3.17 -17.40 -7.81
N GLU A 236 3.65 -18.56 -7.36
CA GLU A 236 4.86 -19.19 -7.91
C GLU A 236 4.54 -20.31 -8.92
N ASP A 237 3.41 -21.02 -8.79
CA ASP A 237 2.96 -22.00 -9.77
C ASP A 237 1.93 -21.39 -10.74
N TYR A 238 2.43 -20.91 -11.89
CA TYR A 238 1.58 -20.39 -12.97
C TYR A 238 0.74 -21.52 -13.60
N ASN A 239 -0.41 -21.79 -12.98
CA ASN A 239 -1.38 -22.72 -13.53
C ASN A 239 -2.38 -21.97 -14.42
N LEU A 240 -2.31 -22.23 -15.73
CA LEU A 240 -3.20 -21.64 -16.73
C LEU A 240 -4.68 -21.87 -16.40
N ALA A 241 -5.03 -22.99 -15.77
CA ALA A 241 -6.40 -23.27 -15.35
C ALA A 241 -6.86 -22.33 -14.22
N ILE A 242 -5.99 -22.03 -13.24
CA ILE A 242 -6.27 -21.04 -12.17
C ILE A 242 -6.51 -19.66 -12.79
N LYS A 243 -5.67 -19.24 -13.74
CA LYS A 243 -5.83 -17.97 -14.45
C LYS A 243 -7.19 -17.88 -15.19
N LYS A 244 -7.57 -18.93 -15.93
CA LYS A 244 -8.86 -18.98 -16.65
C LYS A 244 -10.04 -18.86 -15.69
N LYS A 245 -10.05 -19.67 -14.62
CA LYS A 245 -11.07 -19.63 -13.56
C LYS A 245 -11.14 -18.28 -12.87
N PHE A 246 -9.98 -17.66 -12.59
CA PHE A 246 -9.93 -16.31 -12.05
C PHE A 246 -10.57 -15.30 -13.00
N GLY A 247 -10.18 -15.33 -14.28
CA GLY A 247 -10.76 -14.46 -15.31
C GLY A 247 -12.28 -14.61 -15.45
N GLU A 248 -12.80 -15.83 -15.34
CA GLU A 248 -14.25 -16.09 -15.31
C GLU A 248 -14.90 -15.49 -14.06
N ALA A 249 -14.30 -15.72 -12.89
CA ALA A 249 -14.84 -15.25 -11.61
C ALA A 249 -14.93 -13.71 -11.53
N VAL A 250 -13.93 -13.00 -12.04
CA VAL A 250 -13.97 -11.52 -12.08
C VAL A 250 -14.62 -10.98 -13.35
N GLY A 251 -15.15 -11.82 -14.25
CA GLY A 251 -15.85 -11.40 -15.46
C GLY A 251 -14.96 -10.85 -16.59
N TRP A 252 -13.66 -11.14 -16.59
CA TRP A 252 -12.75 -10.78 -17.69
C TRP A 252 -12.68 -11.84 -18.79
N ARG A 253 -13.28 -13.01 -18.56
CA ARG A 253 -13.37 -14.12 -19.50
C ARG A 253 -14.81 -14.63 -19.57
N VAL A 254 -15.36 -14.69 -20.78
CA VAL A 254 -16.74 -15.10 -21.06
C VAL A 254 -16.73 -16.04 -22.27
N ASN A 255 -17.44 -17.18 -22.18
CA ASN A 255 -17.54 -18.18 -23.26
C ASN A 255 -16.19 -18.58 -23.85
N ASP A 256 -15.23 -18.84 -22.97
CA ASP A 256 -13.83 -19.11 -23.32
C ASP A 256 -12.99 -17.96 -23.92
N TYR A 257 -13.60 -16.82 -24.20
CA TYR A 257 -12.94 -15.64 -24.74
C TYR A 257 -12.58 -14.65 -23.64
N TRP A 258 -11.40 -14.08 -23.75
CA TRP A 258 -10.96 -13.04 -22.85
C TRP A 258 -11.32 -11.66 -23.42
N LEU A 259 -12.07 -10.89 -22.65
CA LEU A 259 -12.49 -9.55 -23.03
C LEU A 259 -11.28 -8.63 -23.18
N ASN A 260 -11.38 -7.69 -24.11
CA ASN A 260 -10.44 -6.58 -24.26
C ASN A 260 -10.97 -5.32 -23.54
N CYS A 261 -10.15 -4.27 -23.43
CA CYS A 261 -10.51 -3.06 -22.66
C CYS A 261 -11.75 -2.29 -23.19
N GLN A 262 -12.19 -2.54 -24.42
CA GLN A 262 -13.42 -1.96 -24.98
C GLN A 262 -14.66 -2.79 -24.62
N GLU A 263 -14.46 -4.07 -24.31
CA GLU A 263 -15.51 -5.04 -23.98
C GLU A 263 -15.72 -5.20 -22.46
N ILE A 264 -14.81 -4.67 -21.65
CA ILE A 264 -14.98 -4.59 -20.20
C ILE A 264 -16.21 -3.75 -19.85
N HIS A 265 -17.01 -4.26 -18.92
CA HIS A 265 -18.22 -3.62 -18.45
C HIS A 265 -17.90 -2.68 -17.27
N TYR A 266 -17.88 -1.38 -17.53
CA TYR A 266 -17.50 -0.36 -16.55
C TYR A 266 -18.71 0.15 -15.77
N ASP A 267 -19.30 -0.72 -14.95
CA ASP A 267 -20.49 -0.44 -14.15
C ASP A 267 -20.45 -1.14 -12.79
N ILE A 268 -21.16 -0.61 -11.79
CA ILE A 268 -21.21 -1.16 -10.44
C ILE A 268 -21.89 -2.54 -10.35
N SER A 269 -22.74 -2.89 -11.32
CA SER A 269 -23.39 -4.19 -11.45
C SER A 269 -22.45 -5.31 -11.90
N ALA A 270 -21.23 -4.97 -12.36
CA ALA A 270 -20.24 -5.96 -12.76
C ALA A 270 -19.85 -6.92 -11.60
N PRO A 271 -19.32 -8.12 -11.90
CA PRO A 271 -18.93 -9.10 -10.88
C PRO A 271 -17.96 -8.54 -9.83
N GLU A 272 -17.90 -9.16 -8.65
CA GLU A 272 -16.91 -8.77 -7.64
C GLU A 272 -15.48 -8.93 -8.18
N GLY A 273 -14.62 -7.97 -7.87
CA GLY A 273 -13.25 -7.90 -8.38
C GLY A 273 -13.13 -7.52 -9.86
N HIS A 274 -14.22 -7.16 -10.56
CA HIS A 274 -14.17 -6.81 -11.99
C HIS A 274 -13.27 -5.60 -12.29
N LEU A 275 -13.19 -4.63 -11.38
CA LEU A 275 -12.33 -3.47 -11.52
C LEU A 275 -11.38 -3.34 -10.30
N PRO A 276 -10.22 -2.68 -10.45
CA PRO A 276 -9.63 -2.18 -11.71
C PRO A 276 -9.12 -3.31 -12.63
N SER A 277 -9.23 -3.15 -13.95
CA SER A 277 -8.94 -4.20 -14.95
C SER A 277 -7.75 -3.86 -15.87
N LEU A 278 -7.47 -2.57 -16.08
CA LEU A 278 -6.52 -2.13 -17.12
C LEU A 278 -5.08 -2.58 -16.88
N LEU A 279 -4.68 -2.79 -15.63
CA LEU A 279 -3.38 -3.37 -15.32
C LEU A 279 -3.26 -4.80 -15.87
N PHE A 280 -4.29 -5.64 -15.72
CA PHE A 280 -4.30 -6.98 -16.31
C PHE A 280 -4.39 -6.93 -17.84
N GLN A 281 -5.20 -6.02 -18.39
CA GLN A 281 -5.46 -5.94 -19.82
C GLN A 281 -4.29 -5.39 -20.63
N SER A 282 -3.59 -4.37 -20.13
CA SER A 282 -2.40 -3.81 -20.77
C SER A 282 -1.28 -4.83 -20.87
N GLN A 283 -1.10 -5.63 -19.82
CA GLN A 283 -0.10 -6.68 -19.75
C GLN A 283 -0.36 -7.77 -20.80
N ARG A 284 -1.59 -7.96 -21.27
CA ARG A 284 -1.91 -8.95 -22.30
C ARG A 284 -1.57 -8.54 -23.75
N ARG A 285 -1.20 -7.28 -24.02
CA ARG A 285 -1.04 -6.71 -25.38
C ARG A 285 0.38 -6.72 -25.97
N SER A 286 1.39 -7.27 -25.31
CA SER A 286 2.75 -7.32 -25.89
C SER A 286 2.85 -8.38 -27.01
N TYR A 287 2.88 -7.94 -28.27
CA TYR A 287 2.95 -8.78 -29.49
C TYR A 287 4.35 -9.35 -29.78
N THR A 288 5.05 -9.89 -28.79
CA THR A 288 6.23 -10.74 -29.03
C THR A 288 5.86 -12.19 -28.77
N VAL A 289 6.35 -13.10 -29.60
CA VAL A 289 6.00 -14.55 -29.64
C VAL A 289 6.30 -15.28 -28.30
N MET A 290 6.94 -14.61 -27.33
CA MET A 290 7.12 -15.05 -25.94
C MET A 290 5.94 -14.72 -24.98
N SER A 291 4.88 -14.03 -25.45
CA SER A 291 3.85 -13.41 -24.59
C SER A 291 2.67 -14.30 -24.17
N VAL A 292 2.53 -15.51 -24.72
CA VAL A 292 1.49 -16.46 -24.27
C VAL A 292 1.70 -16.85 -22.79
N TYR A 293 2.94 -16.74 -22.30
CA TYR A 293 3.35 -17.12 -20.94
C TYR A 293 3.81 -15.94 -20.06
N GLY A 294 4.05 -14.74 -20.60
CA GLY A 294 4.92 -13.75 -19.94
C GLY A 294 4.31 -12.68 -19.02
N ASN A 295 3.09 -12.19 -19.24
CA ASN A 295 2.73 -10.88 -18.65
C ASN A 295 1.61 -10.89 -17.60
N ALA A 296 0.73 -11.90 -17.58
CA ALA A 296 -0.21 -12.05 -16.47
C ALA A 296 0.53 -12.31 -15.14
N TYR A 297 1.75 -12.85 -15.21
CA TYR A 297 2.63 -13.05 -14.06
C TYR A 297 2.95 -11.74 -13.33
N VAL A 298 3.19 -10.63 -14.06
CA VAL A 298 3.40 -9.30 -13.47
C VAL A 298 2.20 -8.87 -12.62
N TYR A 299 0.99 -9.10 -13.15
CA TYR A 299 -0.25 -8.78 -12.44
C TYR A 299 -0.46 -9.66 -11.20
N PHE A 300 -0.28 -10.98 -11.31
CA PHE A 300 -0.47 -11.88 -10.17
C PHE A 300 0.63 -11.74 -9.10
N LYS A 301 1.86 -11.41 -9.49
CA LYS A 301 2.93 -11.02 -8.57
C LYS A 301 2.60 -9.70 -7.86
N LEU A 302 2.02 -8.73 -8.55
CA LEU A 302 1.54 -7.50 -7.92
C LEU A 302 0.40 -7.78 -6.93
N LEU A 303 -0.56 -8.63 -7.31
CA LEU A 303 -1.64 -9.04 -6.40
C LEU A 303 -1.11 -9.76 -5.15
N SER A 304 -0.14 -10.66 -5.27
CA SER A 304 0.40 -11.38 -4.11
C SER A 304 1.06 -10.45 -3.10
N MET A 305 1.63 -9.33 -3.56
CA MET A 305 2.31 -8.33 -2.72
C MET A 305 1.38 -7.39 -1.94
N ILE A 306 0.09 -7.31 -2.27
CA ILE A 306 -0.85 -6.44 -1.56
C ILE A 306 -1.08 -6.98 -0.16
N LYS A 307 -0.54 -6.29 0.85
CA LYS A 307 -0.71 -6.63 2.27
C LYS A 307 -1.94 -5.91 2.83
N PHE A 308 -2.69 -6.62 3.67
CA PHE A 308 -3.86 -6.15 4.40
C PHE A 308 -3.46 -5.63 5.78
#